data_AF-A0A1V2M1N6-F1
#
_entry.id   AF-A0A1V2M1N6-F1
#
_cell.length_a   1.000
_cell.length_b   1.000
_cell.length_c   1.000
_cell.angle_alpha   90.00
_cell.angle_beta   90.00
_cell.angle_gamma   90.00
#
_symmetry.space_group_name_H-M   'P 1'
#
loop_
_entity.id
_entity.type
_entity.pdbx_description
1 polymer ?
#
loop_
_entity_poly.entity_id
_entity_poly.type
_entity_poly.pdbx_seq_one_letter_code
_entity_poly.pdbx_strand_id
1 'polypeptide(L)' 'MQEIIDRANERVSKFNMMDWTLLKTCIMLVGVIFGYTFSDECKKLRPIIFIVWIACFHYLMFKIYFAPDKK' A
#
# COMPACT_ATOMS: atom_id res chain seq x y z
N MET A 1 17.85 -2.03 -11.79
CA MET A 1 16.44 -2.42 -11.53
C MET A 1 16.38 -3.61 -10.56
N GLN A 2 17.13 -4.68 -10.80
CA GLN A 2 17.24 -5.82 -9.86
C GLN A 2 17.68 -5.40 -8.45
N GLU A 3 18.70 -4.56 -8.30
CA GLU A 3 19.16 -4.10 -6.96
C GLU A 3 18.11 -3.34 -6.14
N ILE A 4 17.12 -2.74 -6.80
CA ILE A 4 16.00 -2.05 -6.13
C ILE A 4 14.98 -3.08 -5.68
N ILE A 5 14.74 -4.10 -6.50
CA ILE A 5 13.84 -5.22 -6.21
C ILE A 5 14.39 -6.04 -5.05
N ASP A 6 15.68 -6.38 -5.05
CA ASP A 6 16.33 -7.13 -3.97
C ASP A 6 16.29 -6.37 -2.65
N ARG A 7 16.57 -5.06 -2.66
CA ARG A 7 16.45 -4.21 -1.46
C ARG A 7 15.02 -4.12 -0.94
N ALA A 8 14.04 -3.98 -1.84
CA ALA A 8 12.63 -3.97 -1.45
C ALA A 8 12.21 -5.32 -0.87
N ASN A 9 12.67 -6.43 -1.45
CA ASN A 9 12.36 -7.78 -0.97
C ASN A 9 12.98 -8.05 0.42
N GLU A 10 14.21 -7.63 0.66
CA GLU A 10 14.84 -7.74 1.98
C GLU A 10 14.08 -6.91 3.04
N ARG A 11 13.67 -5.69 2.69
CA ARG A 11 12.87 -4.81 3.55
C ARG A 11 11.50 -5.41 3.87
N VAL A 12 10.81 -5.95 2.87
CA VAL A 12 9.49 -6.60 3.01
C VAL A 12 9.60 -7.89 3.83
N SER A 13 10.71 -8.63 3.71
CA SER A 13 10.96 -9.82 4.55
C SER A 13 11.04 -9.46 6.04
N LYS A 14 11.51 -8.25 6.39
CA LYS A 14 11.57 -7.72 7.75
C LYS A 14 10.26 -7.06 8.23
N PHE A 15 9.16 -7.17 7.49
CA PHE A 15 7.88 -6.58 7.88
C PHE A 15 7.24 -7.30 9.06
N ASN A 16 6.72 -6.51 10.01
CA ASN A 16 5.91 -7.03 11.10
C ASN A 16 4.49 -7.36 10.62
N MET A 17 3.72 -8.13 11.41
CA MET A 17 2.33 -8.49 11.08
C MET A 17 1.44 -7.28 10.73
N MET A 18 1.67 -6.13 11.38
CA MET A 18 0.94 -4.89 11.09
C MET A 18 1.26 -4.33 9.70
N ASP A 19 2.52 -4.40 9.28
CA ASP A 19 2.94 -3.93 7.95
C ASP A 19 2.40 -4.82 6.83
N TRP A 20 2.40 -6.15 7.06
CA TRP A 20 1.75 -7.11 6.16
C TRP A 20 0.24 -6.87 6.05
N THR A 21 -0.40 -6.52 7.16
CA THR A 21 -1.82 -6.18 7.17
C THR A 21 -2.07 -4.91 6.38
N LEU A 22 -1.27 -3.85 6.59
CA LEU A 22 -1.37 -2.60 5.82
C LEU A 22 -1.14 -2.83 4.32
N LEU A 23 -0.16 -3.64 3.95
CA LEU A 23 0.11 -4.00 2.55
C LEU A 23 -1.10 -4.72 1.93
N LYS A 24 -1.65 -5.71 2.64
CA LYS A 24 -2.84 -6.45 2.20
C LYS A 24 -4.06 -5.53 2.07
N THR A 25 -4.27 -4.63 3.03
CA THR A 25 -5.33 -3.62 2.99
C THR A 25 -5.14 -2.67 1.80
N CYS A 26 -3.91 -2.23 1.52
CA CYS A 26 -3.60 -1.46 0.32
C CYS A 26 -3.98 -2.18 -0.97
N ILE A 27 -3.63 -3.47 -1.11
CA ILE A 27 -3.96 -4.27 -2.29
C ILE A 27 -5.49 -4.44 -2.42
N MET A 28 -6.19 -4.70 -1.30
CA MET A 28 -7.65 -4.78 -1.29
C MET A 28 -8.30 -3.46 -1.71
N LEU A 29 -7.80 -2.34 -1.20
CA LEU A 29 -8.28 -0.99 -1.56
C LEU A 29 -8.07 -0.68 -3.04
N VAL A 30 -6.98 -1.15 -3.68
CA VAL A 30 -6.82 -1.05 -5.14
C VAL A 30 -7.97 -1.78 -5.86
N GLY A 31 -8.26 -3.01 -5.45
CA GLY A 31 -9.37 -3.79 -6.03
C GLY A 31 -10.72 -3.09 -5.86
N VAL A 32 -10.95 -2.47 -4.70
CA VAL A 32 -12.15 -1.67 -4.42
C VAL A 32 -12.22 -0.41 -5.29
N ILE A 33 -11.11 0.30 -5.49
CA ILE A 33 -11.03 1.46 -6.39
C ILE A 33 -11.32 1.06 -7.84
N PHE A 34 -10.78 -0.08 -8.29
CA PHE A 34 -11.08 -0.65 -9.61
C PHE A 34 -12.56 -1.01 -9.75
N GLY A 35 -13.14 -1.69 -8.75
CA GLY A 35 -14.57 -2.03 -8.74
C GLY A 35 -15.48 -0.81 -8.77
N TYR A 36 -15.12 0.26 -8.05
CA TYR A 36 -15.88 1.52 -8.07
C TYR A 36 -15.77 2.31 -9.36
N THR A 37 -14.76 2.05 -10.19
CA THR A 37 -14.67 2.69 -11.50
C THR A 37 -15.83 2.26 -12.43
N PHE A 38 -16.45 1.10 -12.16
CA PHE A 38 -17.57 0.57 -12.94
C PHE A 38 -18.96 0.78 -12.31
N SER A 39 -19.05 1.24 -11.05
CA SER A 39 -20.33 1.36 -10.33
C SER A 39 -20.66 2.82 -9.99
N ASP A 40 -21.72 3.34 -10.62
CA ASP A 40 -22.14 4.75 -10.52
C ASP A 40 -22.64 5.13 -9.11
N GLU A 41 -23.18 4.15 -8.37
CA GLU A 41 -23.77 4.27 -7.04
C GLU A 41 -22.76 4.70 -5.95
N CYS A 42 -21.46 4.56 -6.18
CA CYS A 42 -20.43 4.76 -5.16
C CYS A 42 -19.47 5.92 -5.45
N LYS A 43 -19.87 6.86 -6.32
CA LYS A 43 -19.11 8.08 -6.65
C LYS A 43 -18.73 8.92 -5.43
N LYS A 44 -19.54 8.91 -4.36
CA LYS A 44 -19.31 9.70 -3.14
C LYS A 44 -18.25 9.11 -2.21
N LEU A 45 -18.08 7.78 -2.20
CA LEU A 45 -17.11 7.08 -1.36
C LEU A 45 -15.74 6.95 -2.03
N ARG A 46 -15.71 7.02 -3.37
CA ARG A 46 -14.49 6.98 -4.19
C ARG A 46 -13.36 7.91 -3.69
N PRO A 47 -13.58 9.23 -3.44
CA PRO A 47 -12.49 10.10 -3.01
C PRO A 47 -11.96 9.74 -1.62
N ILE A 48 -12.82 9.31 -0.69
CA ILE A 48 -12.42 8.93 0.68
C ILE A 48 -11.51 7.70 0.63
N ILE A 49 -11.93 6.68 -0.12
CA ILE A 49 -11.19 5.43 -0.28
C ILE A 49 -9.86 5.67 -0.97
N PHE A 50 -9.82 6.59 -1.94
CA PHE A 50 -8.60 6.97 -2.63
C PHE A 50 -7.61 7.69 -1.71
N ILE A 51 -8.07 8.59 -0.84
CA ILE A 51 -7.21 9.29 0.15
C ILE A 51 -6.63 8.28 1.15
N VAL A 52 -7.45 7.39 1.68
CA VAL A 52 -7.00 6.34 2.62
C VAL A 52 -5.97 5.42 1.96
N TRP A 53 -6.20 5.07 0.69
CA TRP A 53 -5.27 4.28 -0.09
C TRP A 53 -3.93 5.00 -0.30
N ILE A 54 -3.95 6.26 -0.74
CA ILE A 54 -2.73 7.07 -0.92
C ILE A 54 -1.94 7.16 0.38
N ALA A 55 -2.61 7.40 1.51
CA ALA A 55 -1.97 7.51 2.81
C ALA A 55 -1.30 6.18 3.24
N CYS A 56 -2.00 5.06 3.11
CA CYS A 56 -1.44 3.74 3.41
C CYS A 56 -0.29 3.38 2.46
N PHE A 57 -0.43 3.70 1.17
CA PHE A 57 0.61 3.45 0.17
C PHE A 57 1.85 4.28 0.43
N HIS A 58 1.71 5.58 0.72
CA HIS A 58 2.83 6.45 1.07
C HIS A 58 3.53 5.99 2.35
N TYR A 59 2.79 5.57 3.37
CA TYR A 59 3.37 5.02 4.60
C TYR A 59 4.24 3.80 4.31
N LEU A 60 3.74 2.85 3.52
CA LEU A 60 4.48 1.64 3.15
C LEU A 60 5.71 1.97 2.30
N MET A 61 5.57 2.85 1.30
CA MET A 61 6.68 3.28 0.46
C MET A 61 7.76 4.00 1.28
N PHE A 62 7.36 4.90 2.17
CA PHE A 62 8.30 5.55 3.08
C PHE A 62 9.02 4.53 3.95
N LYS A 63 8.32 3.49 4.44
CA LYS A 63 8.95 2.44 5.24
C LYS A 63 9.91 1.54 4.44
N ILE A 64 9.61 1.26 3.19
CA ILE A 64 10.46 0.43 2.32
C ILE A 64 11.72 1.20 1.90
N TYR A 65 11.58 2.47 1.53
CA TYR A 65 12.66 3.26 0.93
C TYR A 65 13.43 4.14 1.92
N PHE A 66 12.76 4.70 2.94
CA PHE A 66 13.33 5.71 3.84
C PHE A 66 13.49 5.26 5.29
N ALA A 67 12.76 4.24 5.77
CA ALA A 67 12.95 3.80 7.14
C ALA A 67 14.36 3.19 7.30
N PRO A 68 15.14 3.63 8.31
CA PRO A 68 16.41 3.02 8.61
C PRO A 68 16.20 1.53 8.95
N ASP A 69 17.15 0.69 8.55
CA ASP A 69 17.15 -0.73 8.91
C ASP A 69 17.14 -0.78 10.44
N LYS A 70 15.99 -1.09 11.04
CA LYS A 70 15.94 -1.42 12.46
C LYS A 70 16.60 -2.79 12.57
N LYS A 71 17.92 -2.72 12.73
CA LYS A 71 18.84 -3.81 13.02
C LYS A 71 18.46 -4.50 14.32
#